data_AF-A0A1E5ISD0-F1
#
_entry.id   AF-A0A1E5ISD0-F1
#
_cell.length_a   1.000
_cell.length_b   1.000
_cell.length_c   1.000
_cell.angle_alpha   90.00
_cell.angle_beta   90.00
_cell.angle_gamma   90.00
#
_symmetry.space_group_name_H-M   'P 1'
#
loop_
_entity.id
_entity.type
_entity.pdbx_description
1 polymer ?
#
loop_
_entity_poly.entity_id
_entity_poly.type
_entity_poly.pdbx_seq_one_letter_code
_entity_poly.pdbx_strand_id
1 'polypeptide(L)'
;MGNDFHGTYHSVSSASELTLQLAQAEAGSTIELQAGLYSGHFVIDKRLHLAAQPGAVIDAQGQGTAVKIMAAGVVVSGLTVRNWGPDLYQKDAAFLLSEASDSVRLLNNHLTGPGFGIYAYQLKDLLVRDNYIRGDARLSKLDRGDGIHLLRVDKPLISDNQIHHVRDGVYLESGSGSQVYGNTFTEQQYGIHYMYTQDDEAMDNRASHLDGGYALMNAEAINLGYNRVSQAREFGVLLNMTNNARIHGNQIELVSAPDAPLGDLFAQGKGLFIYGARDNQIYGNYIAANDIGIAMALGGEGNQVYQNQFIDNSTQVRYVGEQQVEWSLHQHGNFWSDYRGWDLNGDAVGDSIHLPNDRLDRLFWLYPEASFLMESPVVKLLKWVDSRLQLNNLTGVMDSYPLMNRQSFLEASQ
;
A
#
# COMPACT_ATOMS: atom_id res chain seq x y z
N MET A 1 -10.85 -8.05 25.30
CA MET A 1 -10.16 -9.33 25.04
C MET A 1 -9.93 -9.97 26.38
N GLY A 2 -10.57 -11.12 26.64
CA GLY A 2 -10.45 -11.83 27.92
C GLY A 2 -9.02 -12.31 28.15
N ASN A 3 -8.60 -12.31 29.41
CA ASN A 3 -7.31 -12.83 29.86
C ASN A 3 -7.22 -14.35 29.59
N ASP A 4 -6.67 -14.74 28.44
CA ASP A 4 -6.28 -16.12 28.10
C ASP A 4 -4.94 -16.55 28.75
N PHE A 5 -4.48 -15.76 29.73
CA PHE A 5 -3.30 -16.03 30.54
C PHE A 5 -3.75 -16.46 31.94
N HIS A 6 -3.61 -17.76 32.21
CA HIS A 6 -3.95 -18.37 33.51
C HIS A 6 -2.71 -18.58 34.41
N GLY A 7 -1.55 -18.04 34.03
CA GLY A 7 -0.31 -18.15 34.80
C GLY A 7 -0.19 -17.11 35.92
N THR A 8 1.01 -17.00 36.49
CA THR A 8 1.31 -16.08 37.59
C THR A 8 1.44 -14.63 37.11
N TYR A 9 1.18 -13.70 38.03
CA TYR A 9 1.31 -12.25 37.78
C TYR A 9 2.58 -11.72 38.44
N HIS A 10 3.42 -11.02 37.68
CA HIS A 10 4.67 -10.43 38.15
C HIS A 10 4.70 -8.94 37.80
N SER A 11 4.88 -8.09 38.80
CA SER A 11 5.14 -6.66 38.59
C SER A 11 6.65 -6.40 38.69
N VAL A 12 7.23 -5.73 37.70
CA VAL A 12 8.66 -5.38 37.66
C VAL A 12 8.84 -3.87 37.55
N SER A 13 9.92 -3.35 38.14
CA SER A 13 10.23 -1.92 38.24
C SER A 13 11.63 -1.55 37.74
N SER A 14 12.41 -2.55 37.29
CA SER A 14 13.77 -2.35 36.75
C SER A 14 14.11 -3.34 35.65
N ALA A 15 15.12 -3.02 34.84
CA ALA A 15 15.65 -3.92 33.82
C ALA A 15 16.14 -5.26 34.39
N SER A 16 16.76 -5.24 35.58
CA SER A 16 17.23 -6.47 36.25
C SER A 16 16.08 -7.38 36.67
N GLU A 17 15.00 -6.80 37.21
CA GLU A 17 13.78 -7.56 37.56
C GLU A 17 13.10 -8.11 36.31
N LEU A 18 13.00 -7.32 35.24
CA LEU A 18 12.43 -7.78 33.97
C LEU A 18 13.21 -8.98 33.41
N THR A 19 14.55 -8.88 33.33
CA THR A 19 15.40 -9.99 32.90
C THR A 19 15.21 -11.24 33.75
N LEU A 20 15.14 -11.08 35.07
CA LEU A 20 14.91 -12.18 36.00
C LEU A 20 13.55 -12.86 35.75
N GLN A 21 12.49 -12.08 35.61
CA GLN A 21 11.14 -12.63 35.41
C GLN A 21 10.96 -13.25 34.02
N LEU A 22 11.55 -12.68 32.97
CA LEU A 22 11.56 -13.32 31.65
C LEU A 22 12.22 -14.71 31.73
N ALA A 23 13.30 -14.86 32.49
CA ALA A 23 13.97 -16.14 32.69
C ALA A 23 13.17 -17.13 33.57
N GLN A 24 12.51 -16.66 34.63
CA GLN A 24 11.95 -17.53 35.68
C GLN A 24 10.44 -17.75 35.62
N ALA A 25 9.67 -16.80 35.08
CA ALA A 25 8.22 -16.91 35.05
C ALA A 25 7.78 -18.15 34.26
N GLU A 26 6.68 -18.75 34.70
CA GLU A 26 6.08 -19.90 34.04
C GLU A 26 5.40 -19.48 32.72
N ALA A 27 5.31 -20.40 31.76
CA ALA A 27 4.56 -20.13 30.54
C ALA A 27 3.09 -19.84 30.88
N GLY A 28 2.52 -18.81 30.25
CA GLY A 28 1.19 -18.30 30.54
C GLY A 28 1.15 -17.18 31.58
N SER A 29 2.29 -16.78 32.14
CA SER A 29 2.38 -15.67 33.10
C SER A 29 2.16 -14.31 32.45
N THR A 30 1.80 -13.33 33.28
CA THR A 30 1.81 -11.91 32.91
C THR A 30 2.93 -11.21 33.65
N ILE A 31 3.76 -10.46 32.93
CA ILE A 31 4.79 -9.57 33.46
C ILE A 31 4.37 -8.14 33.14
N GLU A 32 4.05 -7.36 34.17
CA GLU A 32 3.71 -5.94 34.06
C GLU A 32 4.92 -5.07 34.40
N LEU A 33 5.32 -4.20 33.46
CA LEU A 33 6.32 -3.17 33.67
C LEU A 33 5.66 -1.94 34.33
N GLN A 34 6.12 -1.59 35.52
CA GLN A 34 5.83 -0.30 36.13
C GLN A 34 6.48 0.83 35.32
N ALA A 35 5.95 2.05 35.45
CA ALA A 35 6.52 3.24 34.82
C ALA A 35 8.01 3.39 35.17
N GLY A 36 8.85 3.62 34.17
CA GLY A 36 10.30 3.62 34.35
C GLY A 36 11.07 3.32 33.07
N LEU A 37 12.39 3.45 33.15
CA LEU A 37 13.33 3.19 32.06
C LEU A 37 13.97 1.81 32.23
N TYR A 38 13.84 0.97 31.20
CA TYR A 38 14.39 -0.38 31.11
C TYR A 38 15.44 -0.38 30.00
N SER A 39 16.68 -0.05 30.34
CA SER A 39 17.78 -0.03 29.37
C SER A 39 18.28 -1.44 29.07
N GLY A 40 18.43 -1.77 27.78
CA GLY A 40 19.02 -3.01 27.31
C GLY A 40 18.18 -3.73 26.27
N HIS A 41 18.48 -5.02 26.10
CA HIS A 41 17.84 -5.92 25.15
C HIS A 41 17.19 -7.07 25.89
N PHE A 42 15.99 -7.45 25.49
CA PHE A 42 15.20 -8.47 26.18
C PHE A 42 14.82 -9.61 25.23
N VAL A 43 14.72 -10.81 25.78
CA VAL A 43 14.33 -12.02 25.03
C VAL A 43 13.12 -12.64 25.70
N ILE A 44 12.10 -12.94 24.91
CA ILE A 44 10.89 -13.63 25.33
C ILE A 44 10.88 -14.99 24.62
N ASP A 45 11.24 -16.04 25.35
CA ASP A 45 11.41 -17.42 24.84
C ASP A 45 10.32 -18.39 25.33
N LYS A 46 9.27 -17.86 25.95
CA LYS A 46 8.11 -18.61 26.44
C LYS A 46 6.82 -17.82 26.22
N ARG A 47 5.70 -18.53 26.07
CA ARG A 47 4.37 -17.91 25.98
C ARG A 47 4.12 -17.08 27.25
N LEU A 48 3.95 -15.76 27.13
CA LEU A 48 3.60 -14.87 28.24
C LEU A 48 2.94 -13.59 27.73
N HIS A 49 2.39 -12.80 28.65
CA HIS A 49 1.93 -11.44 28.39
C HIS A 49 2.92 -10.43 28.99
N LEU A 50 3.60 -9.66 28.15
CA LEU A 50 4.38 -8.51 28.56
C LEU A 50 3.51 -7.26 28.46
N ALA A 51 3.03 -6.77 29.60
CA ALA A 51 2.21 -5.57 29.69
C ALA A 51 3.03 -4.39 30.22
N ALA A 52 2.73 -3.18 29.75
CA ALA A 52 3.39 -1.96 30.23
C ALA A 52 2.36 -0.96 30.74
N GLN A 53 2.62 -0.42 31.93
CA GLN A 53 1.90 0.75 32.42
C GLN A 53 2.34 2.00 31.65
N PRO A 54 1.49 3.04 31.56
CA PRO A 54 1.87 4.32 30.97
C PRO A 54 3.18 4.85 31.58
N GLY A 55 4.16 5.12 30.72
CA GLY A 55 5.48 5.61 31.13
C GLY A 55 6.56 4.53 31.29
N ALA A 56 6.26 3.25 31.07
CA ALA A 56 7.28 2.22 30.95
C ALA A 56 7.95 2.27 29.56
N VAL A 57 9.28 2.39 29.53
CA VAL A 57 10.07 2.57 28.31
C VAL A 57 11.20 1.55 28.26
N ILE A 58 11.26 0.74 27.20
CA ILE A 58 12.46 -0.03 26.83
C ILE A 58 13.34 0.84 25.93
N ASP A 59 14.61 0.97 26.29
CA ASP A 59 15.60 1.75 25.55
C ASP A 59 16.76 0.85 25.14
N ALA A 60 16.87 0.58 23.83
CA ALA A 60 17.90 -0.29 23.26
C ALA A 60 19.24 0.43 22.99
N GLN A 61 19.38 1.69 23.42
CA GLN A 61 20.65 2.41 23.49
C GLN A 61 21.38 2.59 22.14
N GLY A 62 20.64 2.56 21.03
CA GLY A 62 21.11 2.82 19.67
C GLY A 62 21.77 1.64 18.98
N GLN A 63 21.64 0.43 19.52
CA GLN A 63 22.27 -0.78 18.99
C GLN A 63 21.30 -1.96 19.03
N GLY A 64 21.44 -2.92 18.13
CA GLY A 64 20.77 -4.21 18.26
C GLY A 64 19.24 -4.13 18.18
N THR A 65 18.62 -5.29 18.36
CA THR A 65 17.16 -5.41 18.55
C THR A 65 16.78 -5.11 20.01
N ALA A 66 15.68 -4.39 20.25
CA ALA A 66 15.20 -4.11 21.60
C ALA A 66 14.57 -5.34 22.29
N VAL A 67 13.61 -6.00 21.63
CA VAL A 67 12.94 -7.20 22.16
C VAL A 67 12.90 -8.29 21.11
N LYS A 68 13.50 -9.45 21.41
CA LYS A 68 13.42 -10.66 20.59
C LYS A 68 12.32 -11.56 21.13
N ILE A 69 11.39 -11.97 20.27
CA ILE A 69 10.31 -12.88 20.60
C ILE A 69 10.59 -14.20 19.87
N MET A 70 10.69 -15.28 20.64
CA MET A 70 11.11 -16.60 20.17
C MET A 70 10.11 -17.71 20.55
N ALA A 71 8.90 -17.32 20.98
CA ALA A 71 7.87 -18.24 21.41
C ALA A 71 6.50 -17.85 20.85
N ALA A 72 5.71 -18.88 20.58
CA ALA A 72 4.33 -18.72 20.14
C ALA A 72 3.42 -18.18 21.25
N GLY A 73 2.36 -17.47 20.86
CA GLY A 73 1.30 -17.00 21.74
C GLY A 73 1.71 -15.90 22.72
N VAL A 74 2.86 -15.24 22.49
CA VAL A 74 3.29 -14.07 23.26
C VAL A 74 2.38 -12.89 22.97
N VAL A 75 2.00 -12.14 24.00
CA VAL A 75 1.31 -10.86 23.85
C VAL A 75 2.20 -9.77 24.41
N VAL A 76 2.43 -8.71 23.64
CA VAL A 76 3.12 -7.49 24.09
C VAL A 76 2.16 -6.32 23.92
N SER A 77 1.89 -5.59 25.01
CA SER A 77 0.92 -4.49 24.94
C SER A 77 1.26 -3.27 25.78
N GLY A 78 0.97 -2.08 25.23
CA GLY A 78 1.15 -0.80 25.93
C GLY A 78 2.60 -0.32 26.01
N LEU A 79 3.53 -1.01 25.36
CA LEU A 79 4.95 -0.81 25.56
C LEU A 79 5.48 0.35 24.73
N THR A 80 6.28 1.23 25.35
CA THR A 80 7.10 2.18 24.62
C THR A 80 8.48 1.58 24.39
N VAL A 81 8.92 1.49 23.14
CA VAL A 81 10.24 0.99 22.75
C VAL A 81 10.95 2.05 21.92
N ARG A 82 12.21 2.35 22.25
CA ARG A 82 12.98 3.35 21.51
C ARG A 82 14.44 2.98 21.33
N ASN A 83 15.07 3.68 20.38
CA ASN A 83 16.51 3.64 20.14
C ASN A 83 17.05 2.21 19.89
N TRP A 84 16.37 1.38 19.09
CA TRP A 84 17.02 0.18 18.56
C TRP A 84 18.07 0.55 17.51
N GLY A 85 18.92 -0.39 17.13
CA GLY A 85 20.00 -0.14 16.18
C GLY A 85 19.52 0.10 14.74
N PRO A 86 20.36 0.70 13.88
CA PRO A 86 20.05 0.97 12.48
C PRO A 86 20.50 -0.17 11.53
N ASP A 87 21.12 -1.25 12.01
CA ASP A 87 21.72 -2.26 11.14
C ASP A 87 20.65 -3.16 10.49
N LEU A 88 20.27 -2.82 9.25
CA LEU A 88 19.27 -3.56 8.48
C LEU A 88 19.76 -4.97 8.08
N TYR A 89 21.07 -5.18 7.99
CA TYR A 89 21.64 -6.50 7.68
C TYR A 89 21.51 -7.45 8.89
N GLN A 90 21.75 -6.92 10.09
CA GLN A 90 21.52 -7.65 11.36
C GLN A 90 20.04 -7.72 11.77
N LYS A 91 19.17 -7.01 11.02
CA LYS A 91 17.72 -6.92 11.27
C LYS A 91 17.43 -6.29 12.63
N ASP A 92 18.15 -5.23 12.97
CA ASP A 92 17.88 -4.47 14.19
C ASP A 92 16.43 -3.94 14.16
N ALA A 93 15.68 -4.29 15.19
CA ALA A 93 14.25 -4.00 15.27
C ALA A 93 13.80 -3.60 16.68
N ALA A 94 12.64 -2.93 16.79
CA ALA A 94 11.97 -2.81 18.08
C ALA A 94 11.49 -4.21 18.55
N PHE A 95 10.81 -4.93 17.67
CA PHE A 95 10.39 -6.32 17.86
C PHE A 95 10.94 -7.20 16.74
N LEU A 96 11.78 -8.18 17.09
CA LEU A 96 12.23 -9.23 16.17
C LEU A 96 11.57 -10.55 16.56
N LEU A 97 10.71 -11.07 15.69
CA LEU A 97 10.03 -12.35 15.87
C LEU A 97 10.78 -13.41 15.05
N SER A 98 11.32 -14.41 15.73
CA SER A 98 11.99 -15.53 15.07
C SER A 98 10.99 -16.55 14.55
N GLU A 99 11.51 -17.49 13.75
CA GLU A 99 10.77 -18.66 13.27
C GLU A 99 9.98 -19.35 14.39
N ALA A 100 8.79 -19.84 14.06
CA ALA A 100 7.86 -20.53 14.96
C ALA A 100 7.28 -19.68 16.11
N SER A 101 7.45 -18.36 16.09
CA SER A 101 6.76 -17.43 17.01
C SER A 101 5.33 -17.16 16.55
N ASP A 102 4.53 -18.22 16.40
CA ASP A 102 3.17 -18.16 15.87
C ASP A 102 2.21 -17.48 16.84
N SER A 103 1.13 -16.89 16.33
CA SER A 103 0.05 -16.33 17.16
C SER A 103 0.49 -15.23 18.15
N VAL A 104 1.60 -14.54 17.85
CA VAL A 104 2.05 -13.38 18.63
C VAL A 104 1.10 -12.20 18.43
N ARG A 105 0.87 -11.42 19.48
CA ARG A 105 0.05 -10.19 19.42
C ARG A 105 0.84 -9.00 19.91
N LEU A 106 1.00 -7.99 19.06
CA LEU A 106 1.66 -6.72 19.35
C LEU A 106 0.58 -5.64 19.34
N LEU A 107 0.17 -5.19 20.52
CA LEU A 107 -1.04 -4.38 20.71
C LEU A 107 -0.73 -3.02 21.37
N ASN A 108 -1.15 -1.91 20.76
CA ASN A 108 -1.07 -0.60 21.40
C ASN A 108 0.36 -0.23 21.90
N ASN A 109 1.39 -0.50 21.09
CA ASN A 109 2.78 -0.17 21.41
C ASN A 109 3.21 1.11 20.68
N HIS A 110 4.16 1.83 21.27
CA HIS A 110 4.78 3.03 20.70
C HIS A 110 6.25 2.73 20.39
N LEU A 111 6.60 2.67 19.11
CA LEU A 111 7.93 2.30 18.63
C LEU A 111 8.58 3.51 17.96
N THR A 112 9.80 3.89 18.36
CA THR A 112 10.58 4.95 17.69
C THR A 112 12.06 4.60 17.54
N GLY A 113 12.56 4.50 16.31
CA GLY A 113 13.95 4.12 16.04
C GLY A 113 14.27 3.98 14.55
N PRO A 114 15.55 3.78 14.20
CA PRO A 114 16.04 3.86 12.81
C PRO A 114 15.91 2.57 11.99
N GLY A 115 16.05 1.40 12.62
CA GLY A 115 15.90 0.09 11.98
C GLY A 115 14.43 -0.30 11.80
N PHE A 116 14.13 -1.60 11.76
CA PHE A 116 12.75 -2.09 11.59
C PHE A 116 11.89 -1.80 12.82
N GLY A 117 10.62 -1.42 12.63
CA GLY A 117 9.69 -1.37 13.77
C GLY A 117 9.41 -2.79 14.27
N ILE A 118 8.81 -3.61 13.41
CA ILE A 118 8.52 -5.02 13.64
C ILE A 118 9.13 -5.82 12.49
N TYR A 119 9.96 -6.80 12.81
CA TYR A 119 10.47 -7.76 11.83
C TYR A 119 10.03 -9.16 12.22
N ALA A 120 9.34 -9.87 11.33
CA ALA A 120 8.88 -11.22 11.53
C ALA A 120 9.32 -12.14 10.39
N TYR A 121 9.77 -13.33 10.75
CA TYR A 121 10.27 -14.31 9.80
C TYR A 121 9.68 -15.70 10.07
N GLN A 122 9.08 -16.30 9.04
CA GLN A 122 8.68 -17.72 9.02
C GLN A 122 7.79 -18.11 10.21
N LEU A 123 6.62 -17.48 10.29
CA LEU A 123 5.61 -17.71 11.34
C LEU A 123 4.19 -17.47 10.80
N LYS A 124 3.17 -17.76 11.60
CA LYS A 124 1.76 -17.52 11.22
C LYS A 124 0.92 -16.85 12.29
N ASP A 125 -0.24 -16.34 11.87
CA ASP A 125 -1.31 -15.81 12.74
C ASP A 125 -0.84 -14.63 13.62
N LEU A 126 0.10 -13.81 13.12
CA LEU A 126 0.57 -12.60 13.80
C LEU A 126 -0.53 -11.53 13.83
N LEU A 127 -0.78 -10.93 14.99
CA LEU A 127 -1.63 -9.76 15.13
C LEU A 127 -0.80 -8.53 15.50
N VAL A 128 -0.83 -7.50 14.64
CA VAL A 128 -0.25 -6.18 14.93
C VAL A 128 -1.36 -5.15 14.87
N ARG A 129 -1.80 -4.66 16.03
CA ARG A 129 -2.93 -3.72 16.09
C ARG A 129 -2.71 -2.53 17.02
N ASP A 130 -3.24 -1.38 16.61
CA ASP A 130 -3.26 -0.13 17.39
C ASP A 130 -1.85 0.41 17.70
N ASN A 131 -0.81 0.02 16.96
CA ASN A 131 0.55 0.47 17.22
C ASN A 131 0.87 1.79 16.52
N TYR A 132 1.74 2.58 17.14
CA TYR A 132 2.34 3.76 16.54
C TYR A 132 3.83 3.49 16.28
N ILE A 133 4.26 3.60 15.02
CA ILE A 133 5.60 3.24 14.57
C ILE A 133 6.26 4.41 13.82
N ARG A 134 7.33 4.94 14.40
CA ARG A 134 8.11 6.06 13.87
C ARG A 134 9.52 5.64 13.48
N GLY A 135 9.88 5.81 12.21
CA GLY A 135 11.28 5.72 11.77
C GLY A 135 12.08 7.01 12.01
N ASP A 136 13.37 7.00 11.65
CA ASP A 136 14.24 8.18 11.76
C ASP A 136 14.18 9.05 10.51
N ALA A 137 13.44 10.16 10.58
CA ALA A 137 13.27 11.11 9.49
C ALA A 137 14.57 11.79 9.02
N ARG A 138 15.65 11.72 9.82
CA ARG A 138 16.97 12.30 9.45
C ARG A 138 17.73 11.44 8.44
N LEU A 139 17.38 10.16 8.33
CA LEU A 139 17.98 9.23 7.37
C LEU A 139 17.31 9.37 6.00
N SER A 140 18.04 9.02 4.94
CA SER A 140 17.43 8.77 3.63
C SER A 140 16.40 7.65 3.76
N LYS A 141 15.34 7.67 2.95
CA LYS A 141 14.26 6.66 3.02
C LYS A 141 14.80 5.24 2.87
N LEU A 142 15.76 5.03 1.98
CA LEU A 142 16.36 3.71 1.72
C LEU A 142 17.22 3.18 2.87
N ASP A 143 17.69 4.07 3.76
CA ASP A 143 18.53 3.72 4.91
C ASP A 143 17.69 3.45 6.17
N ARG A 144 16.37 3.59 6.09
CA ARG A 144 15.43 3.32 7.20
C ARG A 144 14.98 1.87 7.15
N GLY A 145 14.64 1.31 8.31
CA GLY A 145 13.87 0.07 8.34
C GLY A 145 12.42 0.29 7.94
N ASP A 146 11.77 -0.80 7.55
CA ASP A 146 10.32 -0.81 7.33
C ASP A 146 9.58 -0.74 8.68
N GLY A 147 8.36 -0.21 8.68
CA GLY A 147 7.54 -0.19 9.89
C GLY A 147 7.20 -1.59 10.36
N ILE A 148 6.68 -2.41 9.45
CA ILE A 148 6.38 -3.82 9.66
C ILE A 148 6.94 -4.60 8.46
N HIS A 149 7.95 -5.43 8.70
CA HIS A 149 8.59 -6.28 7.71
C HIS A 149 8.25 -7.75 7.97
N LEU A 150 7.52 -8.37 7.03
CA LEU A 150 7.03 -9.73 7.14
C LEU A 150 7.63 -10.59 6.02
N LEU A 151 8.51 -11.51 6.37
CA LEU A 151 9.12 -12.45 5.42
C LEU A 151 8.61 -13.87 5.70
N ARG A 152 7.89 -14.46 4.76
CA ARG A 152 7.25 -15.78 4.87
C ARG A 152 6.31 -15.87 6.08
N VAL A 153 5.43 -14.88 6.21
CA VAL A 153 4.44 -14.83 7.29
C VAL A 153 3.06 -15.11 6.73
N ASP A 154 2.41 -16.16 7.24
CA ASP A 154 1.08 -16.57 6.79
C ASP A 154 -0.02 -16.03 7.70
N LYS A 155 -1.08 -15.53 7.09
CA LYS A 155 -2.29 -15.01 7.75
C LYS A 155 -2.03 -13.95 8.83
N PRO A 156 -1.12 -12.97 8.63
CA PRO A 156 -1.01 -11.87 9.57
C PRO A 156 -2.23 -10.95 9.47
N LEU A 157 -2.68 -10.44 10.61
CA LEU A 157 -3.66 -9.35 10.70
C LEU A 157 -2.96 -8.08 11.20
N ILE A 158 -2.87 -7.08 10.32
CA ILE A 158 -2.23 -5.79 10.56
C ILE A 158 -3.31 -4.72 10.49
N SER A 159 -3.74 -4.21 11.66
CA SER A 159 -4.91 -3.33 11.74
C SER A 159 -4.68 -2.06 12.55
N ASP A 160 -5.28 -0.95 12.11
CA ASP A 160 -5.39 0.29 12.89
C ASP A 160 -4.03 0.85 13.39
N ASN A 161 -2.94 0.59 12.66
CA ASN A 161 -1.62 1.11 13.00
C ASN A 161 -1.38 2.49 12.35
N GLN A 162 -0.58 3.31 13.00
CA GLN A 162 -0.08 4.58 12.47
C GLN A 162 1.42 4.44 12.22
N ILE A 163 1.84 4.51 10.95
CA ILE A 163 3.23 4.28 10.55
C ILE A 163 3.74 5.47 9.76
N HIS A 164 4.92 5.96 10.14
CA HIS A 164 5.44 7.21 9.58
C HIS A 164 6.95 7.30 9.62
N HIS A 165 7.52 7.97 8.61
CA HIS A 165 8.96 8.17 8.45
C HIS A 165 9.78 6.88 8.49
N VAL A 166 9.21 5.76 8.05
CA VAL A 166 9.92 4.50 7.81
C VAL A 166 10.37 4.43 6.34
N ARG A 167 10.92 3.30 5.90
CA ARG A 167 11.08 3.01 4.46
C ARG A 167 9.73 2.58 3.87
N ASP A 168 9.33 1.33 4.04
CA ASP A 168 7.97 0.87 3.70
C ASP A 168 7.12 0.71 4.96
N GLY A 169 5.82 1.00 4.85
CA GLY A 169 4.88 0.91 5.97
C GLY A 169 4.70 -0.53 6.41
N VAL A 170 4.09 -1.33 5.53
CA VAL A 170 3.99 -2.78 5.66
C VAL A 170 4.61 -3.42 4.43
N TYR A 171 5.73 -4.12 4.61
CA TYR A 171 6.39 -4.91 3.59
C TYR A 171 6.08 -6.39 3.84
N LEU A 172 5.50 -7.07 2.84
CA LEU A 172 5.16 -8.49 2.90
C LEU A 172 5.83 -9.23 1.74
N GLU A 173 6.60 -10.26 2.07
CA GLU A 173 7.30 -11.06 1.08
C GLU A 173 7.10 -12.57 1.29
N SER A 174 6.73 -13.28 0.22
CA SER A 174 6.62 -14.75 0.22
C SER A 174 5.69 -15.35 1.30
N GLY A 175 4.71 -14.57 1.77
CA GLY A 175 3.64 -15.01 2.67
C GLY A 175 2.30 -15.14 1.93
N SER A 176 1.27 -15.59 2.63
CA SER A 176 -0.08 -15.73 2.08
C SER A 176 -1.18 -15.36 3.06
N GLY A 177 -2.33 -14.91 2.55
CA GLY A 177 -3.54 -14.73 3.36
C GLY A 177 -3.49 -13.54 4.33
N SER A 178 -2.66 -12.53 4.09
CA SER A 178 -2.57 -11.36 4.96
C SER A 178 -3.83 -10.49 4.91
N GLN A 179 -4.08 -9.80 6.01
CA GLN A 179 -5.16 -8.84 6.15
C GLN A 179 -4.59 -7.52 6.69
N VAL A 180 -4.58 -6.48 5.85
CA VAL A 180 -4.01 -5.17 6.18
C VAL A 180 -5.12 -4.12 6.17
N TYR A 181 -5.64 -3.74 7.34
CA TYR A 181 -6.88 -2.97 7.48
C TYR A 181 -6.76 -1.67 8.27
N GLY A 182 -7.35 -0.57 7.76
CA GLY A 182 -7.52 0.65 8.55
C GLY A 182 -6.22 1.37 8.95
N ASN A 183 -5.08 1.02 8.36
CA ASN A 183 -3.79 1.60 8.74
C ASN A 183 -3.60 2.97 8.10
N THR A 184 -2.83 3.85 8.77
CA THR A 184 -2.45 5.17 8.26
C THR A 184 -0.94 5.24 8.01
N PHE A 185 -0.58 5.67 6.81
CA PHE A 185 0.79 5.72 6.30
C PHE A 185 1.15 7.14 5.84
N THR A 186 2.26 7.69 6.33
CA THR A 186 2.67 9.07 5.97
C THR A 186 4.19 9.24 5.90
N GLU A 187 4.69 10.01 4.92
CA GLU A 187 6.10 10.47 4.84
C GLU A 187 7.13 9.32 4.72
N GLN A 188 6.85 8.35 3.85
CA GLN A 188 7.64 7.13 3.65
C GLN A 188 7.69 6.73 2.17
N GLN A 189 8.38 5.66 1.81
CA GLN A 189 8.49 5.19 0.43
C GLN A 189 7.15 4.60 -0.04
N TYR A 190 6.73 3.46 0.52
CA TYR A 190 5.43 2.83 0.22
C TYR A 190 4.54 2.66 1.44
N GLY A 191 3.22 2.69 1.25
CA GLY A 191 2.24 2.39 2.28
C GLY A 191 2.22 0.89 2.57
N ILE A 192 1.91 0.11 1.53
CA ILE A 192 1.91 -1.35 1.54
C ILE A 192 2.72 -1.83 0.34
N HIS A 193 3.58 -2.82 0.56
CA HIS A 193 4.44 -3.41 -0.45
C HIS A 193 4.33 -4.94 -0.40
N TYR A 194 3.62 -5.50 -1.38
CA TYR A 194 3.45 -6.94 -1.58
C TYR A 194 4.47 -7.47 -2.59
N MET A 195 5.27 -8.47 -2.20
CA MET A 195 6.31 -9.08 -3.03
C MET A 195 6.20 -10.62 -3.01
N TYR A 196 5.86 -11.23 -4.15
CA TYR A 196 5.73 -12.70 -4.23
C TYR A 196 4.70 -13.28 -3.24
N THR A 197 3.58 -12.59 -3.05
CA THR A 197 2.52 -12.95 -2.10
C THR A 197 1.25 -13.38 -2.82
N GLN A 198 0.34 -14.05 -2.09
CA GLN A 198 -0.90 -14.55 -2.65
C GLN A 198 -2.06 -14.58 -1.65
N ASP A 199 -3.29 -14.48 -2.17
CA ASP A 199 -4.55 -14.57 -1.42
C ASP A 199 -4.69 -13.51 -0.30
N ASP A 200 -4.15 -12.32 -0.53
CA ASP A 200 -4.11 -11.24 0.47
C ASP A 200 -5.24 -10.21 0.32
N GLU A 201 -5.52 -9.51 1.42
CA GLU A 201 -6.53 -8.45 1.47
C GLU A 201 -5.94 -7.17 2.09
N ALA A 202 -6.18 -6.03 1.45
CA ALA A 202 -5.84 -4.72 1.98
C ALA A 202 -7.03 -3.77 1.79
N MET A 203 -7.63 -3.34 2.91
CA MET A 203 -8.85 -2.55 2.92
C MET A 203 -8.81 -1.34 3.85
N ASP A 204 -9.50 -0.26 3.45
CA ASP A 204 -9.72 0.94 4.27
C ASP A 204 -8.44 1.61 4.79
N ASN A 205 -7.29 1.37 4.15
CA ASN A 205 -6.05 2.02 4.53
C ASN A 205 -5.99 3.44 3.96
N ARG A 206 -5.23 4.31 4.63
CA ARG A 206 -5.00 5.71 4.22
C ARG A 206 -3.52 5.98 4.07
N ALA A 207 -3.13 6.45 2.91
CA ALA A 207 -1.75 6.76 2.56
C ALA A 207 -1.65 8.20 2.04
N SER A 208 -0.73 9.00 2.60
CA SER A 208 -0.45 10.34 2.07
C SER A 208 1.03 10.71 2.09
N HIS A 209 1.46 11.57 1.16
CA HIS A 209 2.85 12.07 1.11
C HIS A 209 3.88 10.93 1.02
N LEU A 210 3.69 10.02 0.06
CA LEU A 210 4.59 8.89 -0.18
C LEU A 210 5.32 9.00 -1.52
N ASP A 211 6.38 8.22 -1.69
CA ASP A 211 6.95 8.04 -3.04
C ASP A 211 5.99 7.22 -3.91
N GLY A 212 5.41 6.15 -3.37
CA GLY A 212 4.29 5.42 -3.97
C GLY A 212 3.26 4.99 -2.93
N GLY A 213 2.01 4.81 -3.31
CA GLY A 213 0.96 4.36 -2.38
C GLY A 213 1.05 2.87 -2.08
N TYR A 214 0.35 2.06 -2.87
CA TYR A 214 0.24 0.61 -2.67
C TYR A 214 0.92 -0.13 -3.84
N ALA A 215 1.97 -0.89 -3.53
CA ALA A 215 2.74 -1.64 -4.52
C ALA A 215 2.44 -3.14 -4.45
N LEU A 216 1.89 -3.69 -5.53
CA LEU A 216 1.66 -5.12 -5.70
C LEU A 216 2.64 -5.63 -6.76
N MET A 217 3.57 -6.49 -6.36
CA MET A 217 4.69 -6.90 -7.20
C MET A 217 4.87 -8.42 -7.19
N ASN A 218 4.77 -9.03 -8.37
CA ASN A 218 4.75 -10.50 -8.52
C ASN A 218 3.74 -11.19 -7.58
N ALA A 219 2.57 -10.58 -7.42
CA ALA A 219 1.55 -11.01 -6.46
C ALA A 219 0.32 -11.59 -7.18
N GLU A 220 -0.41 -12.49 -6.51
CA GLU A 220 -1.59 -13.16 -7.08
C GLU A 220 -2.81 -13.06 -6.17
N ALA A 221 -4.00 -12.92 -6.74
CA ALA A 221 -5.28 -12.96 -6.02
C ALA A 221 -5.42 -11.92 -4.89
N ILE A 222 -4.78 -10.75 -5.04
CA ILE A 222 -4.84 -9.67 -4.06
C ILE A 222 -6.16 -8.91 -4.15
N ASN A 223 -6.82 -8.68 -3.03
CA ASN A 223 -8.02 -7.86 -2.91
C ASN A 223 -7.68 -6.50 -2.29
N LEU A 224 -7.49 -5.47 -3.13
CA LEU A 224 -7.19 -4.09 -2.72
C LEU A 224 -8.46 -3.24 -2.83
N GLY A 225 -9.16 -3.07 -1.70
CA GLY A 225 -10.51 -2.48 -1.65
C GLY A 225 -10.62 -1.22 -0.80
N TYR A 226 -11.31 -0.18 -1.24
CA TYR A 226 -11.68 0.98 -0.39
C TYR A 226 -10.49 1.72 0.28
N ASN A 227 -9.29 1.60 -0.28
CA ASN A 227 -8.14 2.33 0.22
C ASN A 227 -8.09 3.75 -0.33
N ARG A 228 -7.47 4.65 0.41
CA ARG A 228 -7.24 6.03 -0.03
C ARG A 228 -5.76 6.34 -0.12
N VAL A 229 -5.31 6.77 -1.29
CA VAL A 229 -3.99 7.34 -1.50
C VAL A 229 -4.11 8.76 -2.04
N SER A 230 -3.36 9.67 -1.43
CA SER A 230 -3.29 11.07 -1.89
C SER A 230 -1.88 11.62 -1.84
N GLN A 231 -1.53 12.53 -2.74
CA GLN A 231 -0.23 13.20 -2.73
C GLN A 231 0.96 12.21 -2.74
N ALA A 232 0.80 11.08 -3.43
CA ALA A 232 1.93 10.21 -3.76
C ALA A 232 2.71 10.80 -4.94
N ARG A 233 4.00 10.49 -5.04
CA ARG A 233 4.85 11.08 -6.08
C ARG A 233 4.80 10.30 -7.39
N GLU A 234 5.14 9.01 -7.34
CA GLU A 234 5.37 8.18 -8.52
C GLU A 234 4.12 7.42 -8.94
N PHE A 235 3.42 6.81 -7.97
CA PHE A 235 2.18 6.09 -8.23
C PHE A 235 1.24 6.05 -7.02
N GLY A 236 -0.07 5.99 -7.26
CA GLY A 236 -1.06 5.70 -6.23
C GLY A 236 -1.15 4.20 -5.96
N VAL A 237 -1.38 3.42 -7.02
CA VAL A 237 -1.40 1.95 -6.99
C VAL A 237 -0.52 1.41 -8.11
N LEU A 238 0.38 0.46 -7.80
CA LEU A 238 1.20 -0.25 -8.77
C LEU A 238 0.78 -1.72 -8.84
N LEU A 239 0.48 -2.19 -10.04
CA LEU A 239 0.34 -3.60 -10.41
C LEU A 239 1.52 -4.00 -11.29
N ASN A 240 2.56 -4.57 -10.69
CA ASN A 240 3.73 -5.06 -11.41
C ASN A 240 3.72 -6.59 -11.45
N MET A 241 3.51 -7.16 -12.64
CA MET A 241 3.39 -8.61 -12.81
C MET A 241 2.36 -9.24 -11.85
N THR A 242 1.33 -8.48 -11.49
CA THR A 242 0.23 -8.90 -10.61
C THR A 242 -0.85 -9.60 -11.42
N ASN A 243 -1.38 -10.71 -10.89
CA ASN A 243 -2.41 -11.49 -11.59
C ASN A 243 -3.63 -11.78 -10.71
N ASN A 244 -4.80 -11.92 -11.33
CA ASN A 244 -6.04 -12.32 -10.66
C ASN A 244 -6.46 -11.41 -9.49
N ALA A 245 -5.96 -10.16 -9.43
CA ALA A 245 -6.27 -9.22 -8.36
C ALA A 245 -7.59 -8.48 -8.59
N ARG A 246 -8.20 -8.02 -7.50
CA ARG A 246 -9.38 -7.14 -7.49
C ARG A 246 -8.98 -5.80 -6.89
N ILE A 247 -8.97 -4.76 -7.71
CA ILE A 247 -8.63 -3.39 -7.32
C ILE A 247 -9.91 -2.56 -7.40
N HIS A 248 -10.54 -2.29 -6.26
CA HIS A 248 -11.89 -1.73 -6.29
C HIS A 248 -12.20 -0.70 -5.21
N GLY A 249 -13.08 0.25 -5.53
CA GLY A 249 -13.54 1.25 -4.56
C GLY A 249 -12.45 2.15 -3.99
N ASN A 250 -11.24 2.15 -4.56
CA ASN A 250 -10.13 2.94 -4.05
C ASN A 250 -10.27 4.40 -4.48
N GLN A 251 -9.82 5.32 -3.62
CA GLN A 251 -9.73 6.74 -3.90
C GLN A 251 -8.26 7.11 -4.12
N ILE A 252 -7.92 7.47 -5.36
CA ILE A 252 -6.56 7.72 -5.82
C ILE A 252 -6.50 9.14 -6.37
N GLU A 253 -5.87 10.03 -5.62
CA GLU A 253 -5.91 11.47 -5.92
C GLU A 253 -4.55 12.15 -5.84
N LEU A 254 -4.38 13.22 -6.62
CA LEU A 254 -3.23 14.12 -6.49
C LEU A 254 -1.87 13.41 -6.58
N VAL A 255 -1.78 12.33 -7.36
CA VAL A 255 -0.52 11.66 -7.62
C VAL A 255 0.25 12.45 -8.68
N SER A 256 1.36 13.06 -8.27
CA SER A 256 2.11 13.99 -9.12
C SER A 256 3.60 13.96 -8.82
N ALA A 257 4.41 14.00 -9.87
CA ALA A 257 5.86 14.08 -9.79
C ALA A 257 6.34 15.44 -10.35
N PRO A 258 6.27 16.53 -9.56
CA PRO A 258 6.51 17.89 -10.07
C PRO A 258 7.94 18.11 -10.56
N ASP A 259 8.91 17.34 -10.04
CA ASP A 259 10.32 17.42 -10.46
C ASP A 259 10.64 16.45 -11.61
N ALA A 260 9.64 15.76 -12.18
CA ALA A 260 9.85 14.92 -13.35
C ALA A 260 10.36 15.78 -14.52
N PRO A 261 11.36 15.32 -15.30
CA PRO A 261 11.81 16.03 -16.49
C PRO A 261 10.61 16.34 -17.41
N LEU A 262 10.48 17.61 -17.80
CA LEU A 262 9.41 18.03 -18.71
C LEU A 262 9.46 17.21 -20.00
N GLY A 263 8.32 16.63 -20.37
CA GLY A 263 8.21 15.76 -21.55
C GLY A 263 8.59 14.29 -21.29
N ASP A 264 9.22 13.94 -20.16
CA ASP A 264 9.35 12.56 -19.72
C ASP A 264 8.05 12.12 -19.03
N LEU A 265 7.10 11.74 -19.88
CA LEU A 265 5.79 11.27 -19.45
C LEU A 265 5.89 9.97 -18.63
N PHE A 266 7.03 9.24 -18.65
CA PHE A 266 7.23 8.04 -17.83
C PHE A 266 7.66 8.37 -16.40
N ALA A 267 8.21 9.56 -16.18
CA ALA A 267 8.59 10.05 -14.85
C ALA A 267 7.43 10.71 -14.08
N GLN A 268 6.30 11.01 -14.74
CA GLN A 268 5.12 11.64 -14.14
C GLN A 268 4.38 10.75 -13.13
N GLY A 269 3.63 11.36 -12.21
CA GLY A 269 2.83 10.65 -11.22
C GLY A 269 1.64 9.89 -11.81
N LYS A 270 1.48 8.61 -11.48
CA LYS A 270 0.45 7.73 -12.05
C LYS A 270 -0.57 7.37 -11.00
N GLY A 271 -1.85 7.68 -11.18
CA GLY A 271 -2.90 7.23 -10.29
C GLY A 271 -2.81 5.71 -10.10
N LEU A 272 -2.94 4.96 -11.19
CA LEU A 272 -2.71 3.52 -11.21
C LEU A 272 -1.73 3.16 -12.33
N PHE A 273 -0.72 2.36 -12.00
CA PHE A 273 0.31 1.90 -12.93
C PHE A 273 0.23 0.39 -13.13
N ILE A 274 -0.10 -0.04 -14.34
CA ILE A 274 -0.16 -1.43 -14.77
C ILE A 274 1.12 -1.75 -15.56
N TYR A 275 1.91 -2.68 -15.07
CA TYR A 275 3.18 -3.05 -15.67
C TYR A 275 3.31 -4.57 -15.77
N GLY A 276 3.03 -5.14 -16.94
CA GLY A 276 3.06 -6.59 -17.16
C GLY A 276 2.09 -7.40 -16.29
N ALA A 277 1.09 -6.75 -15.67
CA ALA A 277 0.05 -7.36 -14.86
C ALA A 277 -1.15 -7.76 -15.72
N ARG A 278 -1.75 -8.94 -15.53
CA ARG A 278 -2.84 -9.46 -16.38
C ARG A 278 -3.96 -10.09 -15.57
N ASP A 279 -5.11 -10.27 -16.21
CA ASP A 279 -6.26 -11.00 -15.63
C ASP A 279 -6.78 -10.38 -14.31
N ASN A 280 -6.55 -9.08 -14.09
CA ASN A 280 -7.03 -8.34 -12.92
C ASN A 280 -8.37 -7.65 -13.23
N GLN A 281 -9.13 -7.37 -12.17
CA GLN A 281 -10.36 -6.58 -12.22
C GLN A 281 -10.14 -5.24 -11.53
N ILE A 282 -10.35 -4.14 -12.26
CA ILE A 282 -10.15 -2.77 -11.78
C ILE A 282 -11.47 -2.02 -11.94
N TYR A 283 -12.21 -1.84 -10.85
CA TYR A 283 -13.57 -1.31 -10.93
C TYR A 283 -14.01 -0.46 -9.76
N GLY A 284 -14.93 0.49 -9.99
CA GLY A 284 -15.48 1.33 -8.92
C GLY A 284 -14.46 2.26 -8.26
N ASN A 285 -13.27 2.46 -8.84
CA ASN A 285 -12.25 3.34 -8.28
C ASN A 285 -12.52 4.80 -8.67
N TYR A 286 -12.17 5.73 -7.77
CA TYR A 286 -12.13 7.16 -8.04
C TYR A 286 -10.69 7.59 -8.27
N ILE A 287 -10.38 8.01 -9.50
CA ILE A 287 -9.03 8.31 -9.98
C ILE A 287 -9.02 9.76 -10.47
N ALA A 288 -8.53 10.67 -9.64
CA ALA A 288 -8.70 12.10 -9.89
C ALA A 288 -7.45 12.96 -9.69
N ALA A 289 -7.35 14.03 -10.50
CA ALA A 289 -6.32 15.06 -10.36
C ALA A 289 -4.88 14.53 -10.30
N ASN A 290 -4.62 13.40 -10.99
CA ASN A 290 -3.28 12.83 -11.13
C ASN A 290 -2.61 13.40 -12.40
N ASP A 291 -1.28 13.32 -12.50
CA ASP A 291 -0.62 13.65 -13.79
C ASP A 291 -1.11 12.68 -14.88
N ILE A 292 -1.17 11.38 -14.56
CA ILE A 292 -1.75 10.33 -15.41
C ILE A 292 -2.77 9.52 -14.60
N GLY A 293 -3.99 9.32 -15.09
CA GLY A 293 -5.00 8.49 -14.43
C GLY A 293 -4.60 7.01 -14.35
N ILE A 294 -4.52 6.33 -15.50
CA ILE A 294 -3.90 5.01 -15.63
C ILE A 294 -2.75 5.05 -16.62
N ALA A 295 -1.59 4.54 -16.22
CA ALA A 295 -0.51 4.19 -17.14
C ALA A 295 -0.42 2.66 -17.28
N MET A 296 -0.30 2.17 -18.51
CA MET A 296 -0.19 0.75 -18.83
C MET A 296 0.98 0.53 -19.80
N ALA A 297 1.89 -0.38 -19.44
CA ALA A 297 3.06 -0.72 -20.23
C ALA A 297 3.47 -2.19 -20.07
N LEU A 298 4.20 -2.70 -21.07
CA LEU A 298 4.71 -4.08 -21.14
C LEU A 298 3.62 -5.15 -20.96
N GLY A 299 2.44 -4.87 -21.51
CA GLY A 299 1.27 -5.73 -21.46
C GLY A 299 0.17 -5.19 -20.56
N GLY A 300 -0.79 -6.05 -20.24
CA GLY A 300 -1.94 -5.75 -19.38
C GLY A 300 -3.28 -5.62 -20.11
N GLU A 301 -3.31 -6.05 -21.38
CA GLU A 301 -4.51 -6.08 -22.21
C GLU A 301 -5.59 -7.05 -21.70
N GLY A 302 -5.22 -8.02 -20.85
CA GLY A 302 -6.16 -8.97 -20.23
C GLY A 302 -6.89 -8.44 -18.99
N ASN A 303 -6.61 -7.20 -18.55
CA ASN A 303 -7.27 -6.63 -17.37
C ASN A 303 -8.66 -6.09 -17.74
N GLN A 304 -9.62 -6.29 -16.84
CA GLN A 304 -10.97 -5.75 -16.96
C GLN A 304 -11.05 -4.41 -16.22
N VAL A 305 -11.31 -3.32 -16.96
CA VAL A 305 -11.41 -1.96 -16.40
C VAL A 305 -12.79 -1.38 -16.68
N TYR A 306 -13.62 -1.23 -15.65
CA TYR A 306 -15.02 -0.81 -15.80
C TYR A 306 -15.52 -0.10 -14.55
N GLN A 307 -16.56 0.74 -14.67
CA GLN A 307 -17.21 1.46 -13.57
C GLN A 307 -16.27 2.33 -12.71
N ASN A 308 -15.11 2.71 -13.22
CA ASN A 308 -14.22 3.67 -12.55
C ASN A 308 -14.64 5.12 -12.88
N GLN A 309 -14.18 6.07 -12.08
CA GLN A 309 -14.39 7.50 -12.30
C GLN A 309 -13.03 8.19 -12.56
N PHE A 310 -12.83 8.66 -13.79
CA PHE A 310 -11.63 9.38 -14.21
C PHE A 310 -11.89 10.89 -14.24
N ILE A 311 -11.42 11.59 -13.21
CA ILE A 311 -11.80 12.99 -12.95
C ILE A 311 -10.59 13.92 -13.04
N ASP A 312 -10.57 14.80 -14.03
CA ASP A 312 -9.60 15.91 -14.11
C ASP A 312 -8.13 15.46 -13.97
N ASN A 313 -7.78 14.25 -14.43
CA ASN A 313 -6.38 13.86 -14.60
C ASN A 313 -5.79 14.63 -15.77
N SER A 314 -4.51 14.99 -15.71
CA SER A 314 -3.88 15.75 -16.81
C SER A 314 -3.82 14.92 -18.09
N THR A 315 -3.59 13.62 -17.97
CA THR A 315 -3.82 12.61 -19.01
C THR A 315 -4.67 11.49 -18.42
N GLN A 316 -5.82 11.15 -19.01
CA GLN A 316 -6.68 10.09 -18.46
C GLN A 316 -6.00 8.72 -18.53
N VAL A 317 -5.50 8.37 -19.72
CA VAL A 317 -4.89 7.06 -19.98
C VAL A 317 -3.61 7.21 -20.79
N ARG A 318 -2.58 6.49 -20.36
CA ARG A 318 -1.37 6.26 -21.12
C ARG A 318 -1.17 4.78 -21.37
N TYR A 319 -1.27 4.35 -22.63
CA TYR A 319 -1.17 2.93 -22.99
C TYR A 319 -0.09 2.68 -24.04
N VAL A 320 0.95 1.93 -23.67
CA VAL A 320 2.04 1.54 -24.56
C VAL A 320 1.88 0.08 -24.95
N GLY A 321 1.03 -0.18 -25.93
CA GLY A 321 0.85 -1.50 -26.53
C GLY A 321 0.37 -1.45 -27.98
N GLU A 322 0.15 -2.63 -28.56
CA GLU A 322 -0.11 -2.80 -30.00
C GLU A 322 -1.52 -3.33 -30.30
N GLN A 323 -2.36 -3.48 -29.28
CA GLN A 323 -3.72 -4.00 -29.42
C GLN A 323 -4.74 -2.92 -29.12
N GLN A 324 -5.97 -3.12 -29.58
CA GLN A 324 -7.12 -2.38 -29.07
C GLN A 324 -7.63 -3.08 -27.81
N VAL A 325 -7.86 -2.33 -26.74
CA VAL A 325 -8.32 -2.85 -25.45
C VAL A 325 -9.66 -2.22 -25.09
N GLU A 326 -10.65 -3.06 -24.79
CA GLU A 326 -11.99 -2.62 -24.36
C GLU A 326 -12.04 -2.44 -22.84
N TRP A 327 -12.39 -1.24 -22.40
CA TRP A 327 -12.57 -0.85 -21.00
C TRP A 327 -14.04 -0.62 -20.70
N SER A 328 -14.82 -1.66 -20.95
CA SER A 328 -16.19 -1.82 -20.46
C SER A 328 -16.46 -3.29 -20.21
N LEU A 329 -17.42 -3.60 -19.35
CA LEU A 329 -17.84 -4.96 -19.07
C LEU A 329 -19.36 -5.01 -18.97
N HIS A 330 -19.99 -5.98 -19.63
CA HIS A 330 -21.44 -6.16 -19.64
C HIS A 330 -22.21 -4.86 -19.95
N GLN A 331 -21.76 -4.11 -20.96
CA GLN A 331 -22.34 -2.83 -21.40
C GLN A 331 -22.26 -1.71 -20.34
N HIS A 332 -21.33 -1.81 -19.40
CA HIS A 332 -21.03 -0.76 -18.43
C HIS A 332 -19.54 -0.41 -18.49
N GLY A 333 -19.25 0.79 -18.97
CA GLY A 333 -17.92 1.37 -19.06
C GLY A 333 -17.56 2.17 -17.83
N ASN A 334 -16.74 3.20 -18.02
CA ASN A 334 -16.24 4.10 -16.99
C ASN A 334 -16.84 5.49 -17.16
N PHE A 335 -16.82 6.28 -16.08
CA PHE A 335 -17.12 7.70 -16.14
C PHE A 335 -15.84 8.48 -16.47
N TRP A 336 -15.92 9.38 -17.46
CA TRP A 336 -14.81 10.22 -17.91
C TRP A 336 -15.21 11.69 -17.87
N SER A 337 -14.47 12.50 -17.11
CA SER A 337 -14.72 13.95 -16.97
C SER A 337 -14.60 14.73 -18.29
N ASP A 338 -13.88 14.19 -19.26
CA ASP A 338 -13.64 14.75 -20.60
C ASP A 338 -14.51 14.12 -21.70
N TYR A 339 -15.38 13.16 -21.37
CA TYR A 339 -16.36 12.64 -22.33
C TYR A 339 -17.39 13.71 -22.71
N ARG A 340 -17.62 13.87 -24.02
CA ARG A 340 -18.52 14.87 -24.62
C ARG A 340 -19.62 14.25 -25.51
N GLY A 341 -19.87 12.95 -25.35
CA GLY A 341 -20.93 12.27 -26.09
C GLY A 341 -22.32 12.61 -25.56
N TRP A 342 -23.31 11.97 -26.17
CA TRP A 342 -24.73 12.16 -25.89
C TRP A 342 -25.34 10.87 -25.41
N ASP A 343 -26.40 10.98 -24.60
CA ASP A 343 -27.27 9.89 -24.19
C ASP A 343 -28.68 10.26 -24.64
N LEU A 344 -29.05 9.80 -25.85
CA LEU A 344 -30.32 10.12 -26.50
C LEU A 344 -31.45 9.19 -26.04
N ASN A 345 -31.12 7.99 -25.56
CA ASN A 345 -32.09 6.99 -25.11
C ASN A 345 -32.41 7.11 -23.60
N GLY A 346 -31.61 7.87 -22.84
CA GLY A 346 -31.80 8.17 -21.42
C GLY A 346 -31.42 7.04 -20.48
N ASP A 347 -30.55 6.11 -20.87
CA ASP A 347 -30.15 4.96 -20.06
C ASP A 347 -28.92 5.20 -19.16
N ALA A 348 -28.41 6.44 -19.14
CA ALA A 348 -27.20 6.89 -18.44
C ALA A 348 -25.88 6.32 -18.98
N VAL A 349 -25.89 5.73 -20.19
CA VAL A 349 -24.73 5.32 -20.97
C VAL A 349 -24.64 6.19 -22.22
N GLY A 350 -23.43 6.56 -22.61
CA GLY A 350 -23.20 7.38 -23.80
C GLY A 350 -23.36 6.57 -25.10
N ASP A 351 -24.08 7.13 -26.07
CA ASP A 351 -24.33 6.55 -27.41
C ASP A 351 -23.09 6.55 -28.32
N SER A 352 -21.98 7.14 -27.88
CA SER A 352 -20.74 7.27 -28.64
C SER A 352 -19.58 6.63 -27.89
N ILE A 353 -18.74 5.88 -28.60
CA ILE A 353 -17.51 5.34 -28.01
C ILE A 353 -16.62 6.46 -27.46
N HIS A 354 -15.93 6.19 -26.34
CA HIS A 354 -14.88 7.04 -25.81
C HIS A 354 -13.51 6.42 -26.10
N LEU A 355 -12.56 7.26 -26.53
CA LEU A 355 -11.18 6.88 -26.83
C LEU A 355 -10.27 7.74 -25.95
N PRO A 356 -9.91 7.29 -24.73
CA PRO A 356 -9.13 8.10 -23.78
C PRO A 356 -7.66 8.29 -24.19
N ASN A 357 -7.20 7.56 -25.21
CA ASN A 357 -5.93 7.80 -25.89
C ASN A 357 -6.00 7.43 -27.37
N ASP A 358 -5.14 8.06 -28.18
CA ASP A 358 -5.08 7.85 -29.62
C ASP A 358 -3.67 7.53 -30.15
N ARG A 359 -3.56 7.36 -31.48
CA ARG A 359 -2.28 7.02 -32.14
C ARG A 359 -1.30 8.20 -32.15
N LEU A 360 -1.79 9.44 -32.11
CA LEU A 360 -0.95 10.62 -32.02
C LEU A 360 -0.35 10.74 -30.61
N ASP A 361 -1.11 10.40 -29.56
CA ASP A 361 -0.59 10.29 -28.20
C ASP A 361 0.57 9.32 -28.12
N ARG A 362 0.42 8.14 -28.74
CA ARG A 362 1.51 7.15 -28.84
C ARG A 362 2.73 7.71 -29.55
N LEU A 363 2.57 8.49 -30.62
CA LEU A 363 3.70 9.11 -31.33
C LEU A 363 4.49 10.01 -30.39
N PHE A 364 3.82 10.86 -29.61
CA PHE A 364 4.48 11.74 -28.64
C PHE A 364 5.10 10.98 -27.47
N TRP A 365 4.59 9.79 -27.15
CA TRP A 365 5.22 8.90 -26.16
C TRP A 365 6.49 8.23 -26.68
N LEU A 366 6.53 7.88 -27.96
CA LEU A 366 7.71 7.30 -28.62
C LEU A 366 8.77 8.35 -28.97
N TYR A 367 8.34 9.60 -29.22
CA TYR A 367 9.20 10.74 -29.54
C TYR A 367 8.91 11.92 -28.60
N PRO A 368 9.39 11.86 -27.35
CA PRO A 368 9.14 12.89 -26.34
C PRO A 368 9.60 14.29 -26.77
N GLU A 369 10.59 14.39 -27.66
CA GLU A 369 11.11 15.66 -28.19
C GLU A 369 10.06 16.44 -28.99
N ALA A 370 9.02 15.76 -29.48
CA ALA A 370 7.91 16.37 -30.21
C ALA A 370 6.72 16.75 -29.29
N SER A 371 6.78 16.47 -27.99
CA SER A 371 5.68 16.68 -27.03
C SER A 371 5.16 18.13 -27.00
N PHE A 372 6.01 19.12 -27.29
CA PHE A 372 5.62 20.54 -27.36
C PHE A 372 4.55 20.84 -28.43
N LEU A 373 4.37 19.94 -29.41
CA LEU A 373 3.35 20.06 -30.45
C LEU A 373 1.96 19.58 -30.00
N MET A 374 1.83 18.88 -28.87
CA MET A 374 0.55 18.32 -28.41
C MET A 374 -0.54 19.39 -28.27
N GLU A 375 -0.17 20.58 -27.79
CA GLU A 375 -1.09 21.71 -27.62
C GLU A 375 -1.31 22.53 -28.90
N SER A 376 -0.65 22.17 -30.00
CA SER A 376 -0.75 22.92 -31.25
C SER A 376 -2.15 22.78 -31.88
N PRO A 377 -2.65 23.84 -32.56
CA PRO A 377 -3.92 23.80 -33.27
C PRO A 377 -3.99 22.67 -34.33
N VAL A 378 -2.87 22.32 -34.93
CA VAL A 378 -2.77 21.25 -35.95
C VAL A 378 -3.04 19.89 -35.32
N VAL A 379 -2.42 19.59 -34.18
CA VAL A 379 -2.65 18.33 -33.47
C VAL A 379 -4.10 18.23 -32.99
N LYS A 380 -4.65 19.32 -32.43
CA LYS A 380 -6.07 19.36 -32.01
C LYS A 380 -7.03 19.10 -33.18
N LEU A 381 -6.75 19.67 -34.36
CA LEU A 381 -7.55 19.43 -35.56
C LEU A 381 -7.43 17.97 -36.04
N LEU A 382 -6.21 17.41 -36.06
CA LEU A 382 -5.99 16.02 -36.45
C LEU A 382 -6.72 15.04 -35.52
N LYS A 383 -6.65 15.25 -34.20
CA LYS A 383 -7.41 14.46 -33.21
C LYS A 383 -8.91 14.56 -33.42
N TRP A 384 -9.43 15.77 -33.69
CA TRP A 384 -10.85 15.94 -34.00
C TRP A 384 -11.25 15.18 -35.26
N VAL A 385 -10.47 15.25 -36.34
CA VAL A 385 -10.74 14.48 -37.58
C VAL A 385 -10.72 12.98 -37.31
N ASP A 386 -9.71 12.48 -36.59
CA ASP A 386 -9.56 11.05 -36.26
C ASP A 386 -10.76 10.52 -35.46
N SER A 387 -11.20 11.28 -34.45
CA SER A 387 -12.39 10.96 -33.66
C SER A 387 -13.69 10.86 -34.47
N ARG A 388 -13.78 11.61 -35.58
CA ARG A 388 -14.97 11.63 -36.46
C ARG A 388 -14.97 10.50 -37.47
N LEU A 389 -13.80 10.13 -37.96
CA LEU A 389 -13.70 9.11 -39.00
C LEU A 389 -13.78 7.70 -38.42
N GLN A 390 -13.55 7.52 -37.11
CA GLN A 390 -13.52 6.22 -36.42
C GLN A 390 -12.81 5.15 -37.27
N LEU A 391 -11.73 5.55 -37.95
CA LEU A 391 -10.97 4.66 -38.82
C LEU A 391 -10.52 3.49 -37.96
N ASN A 392 -10.94 2.26 -38.27
CA ASN A 392 -10.66 1.02 -37.52
C ASN A 392 -9.41 1.15 -36.64
N ASN A 393 -9.60 1.57 -35.39
CA ASN A 393 -8.49 1.89 -34.51
C ASN A 393 -7.90 0.56 -34.06
N LEU A 394 -6.85 0.11 -34.75
CA LEU A 394 -6.19 -1.17 -34.49
C LEU A 394 -5.45 -1.19 -33.14
N THR A 395 -5.28 -0.04 -32.49
CA THR A 395 -4.49 0.13 -31.26
C THR A 395 -5.09 1.20 -30.36
N GLY A 396 -5.03 1.03 -29.03
CA GLY A 396 -5.48 2.04 -28.06
C GLY A 396 -6.50 1.49 -27.08
N VAL A 397 -6.89 2.30 -26.11
CA VAL A 397 -8.00 2.00 -25.21
C VAL A 397 -9.29 2.52 -25.84
N MET A 398 -10.35 1.74 -25.70
CA MET A 398 -11.71 2.10 -26.09
C MET A 398 -12.66 1.78 -24.95
N ASP A 399 -13.61 2.66 -24.70
CA ASP A 399 -14.76 2.39 -23.84
C ASP A 399 -16.02 2.53 -24.72
N SER A 400 -16.64 1.39 -25.00
CA SER A 400 -17.84 1.32 -25.84
C SER A 400 -19.12 1.75 -25.12
N TYR A 401 -19.09 1.84 -23.78
CA TYR A 401 -20.27 2.12 -22.95
C TYR A 401 -19.94 3.14 -21.84
N PRO A 402 -19.42 4.34 -22.20
CA PRO A 402 -19.00 5.33 -21.21
C PRO A 402 -20.20 5.79 -20.38
N LEU A 403 -20.01 5.95 -19.08
CA LEU A 403 -21.07 6.36 -18.15
C LEU A 403 -21.28 7.88 -18.21
N MET A 404 -22.54 8.32 -18.24
CA MET A 404 -22.90 9.75 -18.31
C MET A 404 -22.80 10.47 -16.96
N ASN A 405 -22.98 9.72 -15.87
CA ASN A 405 -23.05 10.27 -14.52
C ASN A 405 -21.97 9.68 -13.63
N ARG A 406 -21.41 10.54 -12.76
CA ARG A 406 -20.54 10.12 -11.66
C ARG A 406 -21.35 9.27 -10.69
N GLN A 407 -20.77 8.19 -10.21
CA GLN A 407 -21.35 7.44 -9.09
C GLN A 407 -21.05 8.20 -7.79
N SER A 408 -22.03 8.34 -6.90
CA SER A 408 -21.78 8.87 -5.56
C SER A 408 -20.86 7.93 -4.81
N PHE A 409 -19.68 8.41 -4.40
CA PHE A 409 -18.87 7.69 -3.42
C PHE A 409 -19.66 7.68 -2.11
N LEU A 410 -20.12 6.50 -1.69
CA LEU A 410 -20.62 6.33 -0.34
C LEU A 410 -19.39 6.44 0.57
N GLU A 411 -19.23 7.58 1.25
CA GLU A 411 -18.33 7.64 2.40
C GLU A 411 -18.79 6.54 3.36
N ALA A 412 -17.96 5.50 3.53
CA ALA A 412 -18.17 4.56 4.61
C ALA A 412 -18.24 5.37 5.90
N SER A 413 -19.41 5.34 6.54
CA SER A 413 -19.71 6.10 7.75
C SER A 413 -18.62 5.90 8.80
N GLN A 414 -18.15 7.03 9.35
CA GLN A 414 -17.11 7.17 10.38
C GLN A 414 -17.29 6.25 11.59
#